data_AF-W6MBJ4-F1
#
_entry.id   AF-W6MBJ4-F1
#
_cell.length_a   1.000
_cell.length_b   1.000
_cell.length_c   1.000
_cell.angle_alpha   90.00
_cell.angle_beta   90.00
_cell.angle_gamma   90.00
#
_symmetry.space_group_name_H-M   'P 1'
#
loop_
_entity.id
_entity.type
_entity.pdbx_description
1 polymer ?
#
loop_
_entity_poly.entity_id
_entity_poly.type
_entity_poly.pdbx_seq_one_letter_code
_entity_poly.pdbx_strand_id
1 'polypeptide(L)'
;MNAPYFLIDPATGRLGFTATGREALGPRFARAGIRLETLKTLEQARAAARAVTHQELCALAATLKGCDARLDQVMAALPEWQS
;
A
#
# COMPACT_ATOMS: atom_id res chain seq x y z
N MET A 1 3.40 13.28 -20.12
CA MET A 1 3.83 11.90 -19.80
C MET A 1 3.87 11.77 -18.28
N ASN A 2 3.14 10.83 -17.68
CA ASN A 2 3.29 10.54 -16.25
C ASN A 2 4.65 9.87 -16.02
N ALA A 3 5.50 10.47 -15.17
CA ALA A 3 6.78 9.87 -14.80
C ALA A 3 6.55 8.60 -13.96
N PRO A 4 7.35 7.53 -14.13
CA PRO A 4 7.20 6.30 -13.36
C PRO A 4 7.52 6.53 -11.88
N TYR A 5 6.85 5.81 -10.97
CA TYR A 5 7.08 5.92 -9.52
C TYR A 5 8.38 5.28 -9.04
N PHE A 6 8.89 4.30 -9.77
CA PHE A 6 10.16 3.65 -9.46
C PHE A 6 10.85 3.21 -10.74
N LEU A 7 12.15 3.01 -10.63
CA LEU A 7 13.01 2.41 -11.63
C LEU A 7 13.65 1.16 -11.03
N ILE A 8 13.95 0.19 -11.90
CA ILE A 8 14.69 -1.03 -11.53
C ILE A 8 15.98 -0.99 -12.32
N ASP A 9 17.11 -1.06 -11.62
CA ASP A 9 18.41 -1.25 -12.24
C ASP A 9 18.45 -2.66 -12.88
N PRO A 10 18.60 -2.79 -14.21
CA PRO A 10 18.59 -4.08 -14.88
C PRO A 10 19.81 -4.95 -14.55
N ALA A 11 20.94 -4.36 -14.12
CA ALA A 11 22.14 -5.11 -13.78
C ALA A 11 22.05 -5.74 -12.38
N THR A 12 21.41 -5.06 -11.44
CA THR A 12 21.38 -5.47 -10.02
C THR A 12 20.00 -5.87 -9.52
N GLY A 13 18.94 -5.60 -10.29
CA GLY A 13 17.54 -5.74 -9.87
C GLY A 13 17.11 -4.74 -8.79
N ARG A 14 17.96 -3.76 -8.46
CA ARG A 14 17.71 -2.83 -7.36
C ARG A 14 16.64 -1.82 -7.75
N LEU A 15 15.64 -1.69 -6.90
CA LEU A 15 14.58 -0.70 -7.02
C LEU A 15 15.04 0.64 -6.42
N GLY A 16 14.80 1.72 -7.16
CA GLY A 16 14.91 3.09 -6.69
C GLY A 16 13.62 3.86 -6.96
N PHE A 17 13.07 4.51 -5.94
CA PHE A 17 11.91 5.39 -6.12
C PHE A 17 12.33 6.70 -6.79
N THR A 18 11.53 7.16 -7.74
CA THR A 18 11.71 8.48 -8.35
C THR A 18 11.25 9.58 -7.39
N ALA A 19 11.55 10.84 -7.72
CA ALA A 19 11.02 11.98 -6.95
C ALA A 19 9.47 11.94 -6.91
N THR A 20 8.84 11.74 -8.07
CA THR A 20 7.38 11.57 -8.19
C THR A 20 6.86 10.40 -7.36
N GLY A 21 7.55 9.25 -7.36
CA GLY A 21 7.15 8.11 -6.54
C GLY A 21 7.26 8.38 -5.03
N ARG A 22 8.30 9.09 -4.59
CA ARG A 22 8.45 9.49 -3.18
C ARG A 22 7.36 10.46 -2.75
N GLU A 23 7.03 11.43 -3.59
CA GLU A 23 5.96 12.40 -3.33
C GLU A 23 4.59 11.71 -3.25
N ALA A 24 4.27 10.86 -4.23
CA ALA A 24 2.98 10.20 -4.31
C ALA A 24 2.78 9.10 -3.27
N LEU A 25 3.81 8.30 -2.98
CA LEU A 25 3.69 7.09 -2.14
C LEU A 25 4.26 7.27 -0.73
N GLY A 26 5.21 8.20 -0.55
CA GLY A 26 5.92 8.40 0.72
C GLY A 26 4.98 8.63 1.91
N PRO A 27 4.05 9.59 1.84
CA PRO A 27 3.12 9.84 2.94
C PRO A 27 2.22 8.64 3.29
N ARG A 28 1.83 7.84 2.28
CA ARG A 28 1.00 6.64 2.50
C ARG A 28 1.78 5.54 3.19
N PHE A 29 3.00 5.25 2.74
CA PHE A 29 3.85 4.22 3.35
C PHE A 29 4.36 4.64 4.74
N ALA A 30 4.68 5.92 4.94
CA ALA A 30 5.11 6.44 6.23
C ALA A 30 4.03 6.32 7.32
N ARG A 31 2.75 6.51 6.96
CA ARG A 31 1.61 6.28 7.88
C ARG A 31 1.51 4.82 8.35
N ALA A 32 1.99 3.87 7.54
CA ALA A 32 2.12 2.47 7.91
C ALA A 32 3.47 2.12 8.57
N GLY A 33 4.29 3.13 8.90
CA GLY A 33 5.61 2.94 9.51
C GLY A 33 6.70 2.45 8.54
N ILE A 34 6.45 2.47 7.22
CA ILE A 34 7.38 1.98 6.21
C ILE A 34 8.09 3.15 5.53
N ARG A 35 9.42 3.16 5.59
CA ARG A 35 10.25 4.12 4.84
C ARG A 35 10.55 3.59 3.45
N LEU A 36 10.24 4.34 2.40
CA LEU A 36 10.47 3.89 1.03
C LEU A 36 11.95 3.61 0.75
N GLU A 37 12.87 4.32 1.39
CA GLU A 37 14.31 4.10 1.17
C GLU A 37 14.78 2.70 1.59
N THR A 38 14.05 1.98 2.45
CA THR A 38 14.44 0.63 2.88
C THR A 38 14.05 -0.45 1.87
N LEU A 39 13.15 -0.15 0.94
CA LEU A 39 12.65 -1.10 -0.06
C LEU A 39 13.59 -1.07 -1.28
N LYS A 40 14.42 -2.11 -1.40
CA LYS A 40 15.47 -2.22 -2.43
C LYS A 40 15.11 -3.17 -3.56
N THR A 41 14.03 -3.93 -3.45
CA THR A 41 13.57 -4.84 -4.52
C THR A 41 12.09 -4.63 -4.81
N LEU A 42 11.67 -5.04 -6.01
CA LEU A 42 10.25 -5.00 -6.38
C LEU A 42 9.39 -5.89 -5.48
N GLU A 43 9.94 -7.02 -5.04
CA GLU A 43 9.26 -7.92 -4.10
C GLU A 43 9.00 -7.25 -2.75
N GLN A 44 10.02 -6.61 -2.17
CA GLN A 44 9.87 -5.83 -0.94
C GLN A 44 8.84 -4.72 -1.09
N ALA A 45 8.87 -3.99 -2.22
CA ALA A 45 7.89 -2.95 -2.50
C ALA A 45 6.45 -3.49 -2.60
N ARG A 46 6.26 -4.66 -3.23
CA ARG A 46 4.95 -5.33 -3.32
C ARG A 46 4.47 -5.83 -1.96
N ALA A 47 5.35 -6.42 -1.17
CA ALA A 47 5.02 -6.88 0.19
C ALA A 47 4.60 -5.70 1.07
N ALA A 48 5.36 -4.61 1.05
CA ALA A 48 5.02 -3.38 1.76
C ALA A 48 3.69 -2.78 1.28
N ALA A 49 3.43 -2.73 -0.02
CA ALA A 49 2.16 -2.23 -0.56
C ALA A 49 0.95 -3.06 -0.09
N ARG A 50 1.11 -4.39 0.00
CA ARG A 50 0.09 -5.29 0.55
C ARG A 50 -0.15 -5.02 2.04
N ALA A 51 0.91 -4.87 2.83
CA ALA A 51 0.80 -4.56 4.25
C ALA A 51 0.10 -3.21 4.49
N VAL A 52 0.46 -2.16 3.73
CA VAL A 52 -0.20 -0.85 3.78
C VAL A 52 -1.69 -0.97 3.47
N THR A 53 -2.03 -1.66 2.38
CA THR A 53 -3.43 -1.84 1.96
C THR A 53 -4.22 -2.61 3.01
N HIS A 54 -3.66 -3.68 3.55
CA HIS A 54 -4.28 -4.46 4.62
C HIS A 54 -4.56 -3.59 5.85
N GLN A 55 -3.58 -2.81 6.31
CA GLN A 55 -3.76 -1.91 7.46
C GLN A 55 -4.85 -0.86 7.20
N GLU A 56 -4.88 -0.26 6.01
CA GLU A 56 -5.90 0.73 5.63
C GLU A 56 -7.30 0.11 5.60
N LEU A 57 -7.45 -1.11 5.08
CA LEU A 57 -8.71 -1.84 5.07
C LEU A 57 -9.18 -2.21 6.48
N CYS A 58 -8.29 -2.67 7.36
CA CYS A 58 -8.63 -2.92 8.76
C CYS A 58 -9.08 -1.63 9.48
N ALA A 59 -8.41 -0.50 9.24
CA ALA A 59 -8.81 0.79 9.81
C ALA A 59 -10.18 1.26 9.29
N LEU A 60 -10.45 1.05 8.00
CA LEU A 60 -11.77 1.31 7.40
C LEU A 60 -12.85 0.42 8.00
N ALA A 61 -12.60 -0.89 8.15
CA ALA A 61 -13.53 -1.82 8.77
C ALA A 61 -13.89 -1.39 10.19
N ALA A 62 -12.88 -1.03 10.99
CA ALA A 62 -13.09 -0.55 12.36
C ALA A 62 -13.97 0.72 12.44
N THR A 63 -14.03 1.51 11.38
CA THR A 63 -14.76 2.78 11.35
C THR A 63 -16.16 2.63 10.76
N LEU A 64 -16.35 1.74 9.78
CA LEU A 64 -17.54 1.72 8.91
C LEU A 64 -18.37 0.44 9.00
N LYS A 65 -17.82 -0.65 9.56
CA LYS A 65 -18.55 -1.92 9.70
C LYS A 65 -19.77 -1.73 10.59
N GLY A 66 -20.93 -2.21 10.13
CA GLY A 66 -22.21 -2.05 10.83
C GLY A 66 -22.90 -0.70 10.62
N CYS A 67 -22.26 0.28 9.96
CA CYS A 67 -22.87 1.57 9.68
C CYS A 67 -23.85 1.52 8.50
N ASP A 68 -23.62 0.63 7.53
CA ASP A 68 -24.46 0.43 6.35
C ASP A 68 -24.48 -1.05 5.96
N ALA A 69 -25.66 -1.65 5.97
CA ALA A 69 -25.83 -3.09 5.70
C ALA A 69 -25.44 -3.48 4.27
N ARG A 70 -25.58 -2.58 3.29
CA ARG A 70 -25.18 -2.83 1.90
C ARG A 70 -23.66 -2.75 1.76
N LEU A 71 -23.02 -1.81 2.43
CA LEU A 71 -21.56 -1.75 2.50
C LEU A 71 -21.01 -3.03 3.14
N ASP A 72 -21.57 -3.47 4.27
CA ASP A 72 -21.16 -4.71 4.92
C ASP A 72 -21.31 -5.92 4.02
N GLN A 73 -22.40 -6.00 3.26
CA GLN A 73 -22.61 -7.11 2.32
C GLN A 73 -21.55 -7.14 1.21
N VAL A 74 -21.19 -5.98 0.65
CA VAL A 74 -20.15 -5.88 -0.38
C VAL A 74 -18.78 -6.24 0.19
N MET A 75 -18.47 -5.77 1.39
CA MET A 75 -17.16 -5.92 2.00
C MET A 75 -16.97 -7.28 2.68
N ALA A 76 -18.04 -8.04 2.94
CA ALA A 76 -17.99 -9.35 3.59
C ALA A 76 -17.05 -10.38 2.92
N ALA A 77 -16.74 -10.23 1.62
CA ALA A 77 -15.79 -11.12 0.96
C ALA A 77 -14.32 -10.85 1.36
N LEU A 78 -14.03 -9.71 1.99
CA LEU A 78 -12.67 -9.31 2.37
C LEU A 78 -12.32 -9.84 3.76
N PRO A 79 -11.17 -10.50 3.94
CA PRO A 79 -10.70 -10.97 5.25
C PRO A 79 -10.63 -9.85 6.30
N GLU A 80 -10.24 -8.65 5.88
CA GLU A 80 -10.15 -7.46 6.74
C GLU A 80 -11.50 -7.02 7.28
N TRP A 81 -12.60 -7.34 6.59
CA TRP A 81 -13.96 -7.02 7.04
C TRP A 81 -14.54 -8.07 8.00
N GLN A 82 -13.89 -9.24 8.13
CA GLN A 82 -14.30 -10.30 9.04
C GLN A 82 -13.70 -10.13 10.45
N SER A 83 -12.74 -9.22 10.60
CA SER A 83 -12.05 -8.93 11.86
C SER A 83 -12.92 -8.13 12.82
#